data_AF-I2GRJ0-F1
#
_entry.id   AF-I2GRJ0-F1
#
_cell.length_a   1.000
_cell.length_b   1.000
_cell.length_c   1.000
_cell.angle_alpha   90.00
_cell.angle_beta   90.00
_cell.angle_gamma   90.00
#
_symmetry.space_group_name_H-M   'P 1'
#
loop_
_entity.id
_entity.type
_entity.pdbx_description
1 polymer ?
#
loop_
_entity_poly.entity_id
_entity_poly.type
_entity_poly.pdbx_seq_one_letter_code
_entity_poly.pdbx_strand_id
1 'polypeptide(L)' 'MSAITPDTHLVRDLGLDSLDVVDLIMQLEQTFGIRIPDQDYSLLGTFQDVVSYVHVATTSPRELPVA' A
#
# COMPACT_ATOMS: atom_id res chain seq x y z
N MET A 1 23.42 -1.73 -6.78
CA MET A 1 22.32 -1.27 -5.91
C MET A 1 21.15 -0.99 -6.81
N SER A 2 20.17 -1.89 -6.87
CA SER A 2 18.96 -1.64 -7.64
C SER A 2 18.19 -0.52 -6.94
N ALA A 3 18.17 0.66 -7.55
CA ALA A 3 17.40 1.77 -7.03
C ALA A 3 15.92 1.42 -7.12
N ILE A 4 15.21 1.45 -5.99
CA ILE A 4 13.76 1.32 -6.00
C ILE A 4 13.22 2.59 -6.65
N THR A 5 12.64 2.44 -7.83
CA THR A 5 11.94 3.51 -8.53
C THR A 5 10.46 3.47 -8.18
N PRO A 6 9.74 4.61 -8.29
CA PRO A 6 8.29 4.62 -8.12
C PRO A 6 7.59 3.59 -9.04
N ASP A 7 8.10 3.44 -10.26
CA ASP A 7 7.61 2.48 -11.26
C ASP A 7 8.02 1.03 -11.02
N THR A 8 8.74 0.73 -9.93
CA THR A 8 9.16 -0.64 -9.61
C THR A 8 7.93 -1.49 -9.30
N HIS A 9 7.75 -2.58 -10.05
CA HIS A 9 6.68 -3.54 -9.82
C HIS A 9 6.99 -4.45 -8.63
N LEU A 10 6.05 -4.55 -7.70
CA LEU A 10 6.18 -5.36 -6.49
C LEU A 10 6.39 -6.85 -6.81
N VAL A 11 5.60 -7.40 -7.71
CA VAL A 11 5.68 -8.83 -8.08
C VAL A 11 6.82 -9.08 -9.07
N ARG A 12 6.98 -8.21 -10.08
CA ARG A 12 7.88 -8.46 -11.21
C ARG A 12 9.33 -8.05 -10.92
N ASP A 13 9.54 -6.90 -10.28
CA ASP A 13 10.88 -6.33 -10.09
C ASP A 13 11.45 -6.64 -8.70
N LEU A 14 10.60 -6.67 -7.67
CA LEU A 14 10.98 -7.08 -6.31
C LEU A 14 10.83 -8.59 -6.08
N GLY A 15 10.17 -9.30 -7.00
CA GLY A 15 9.99 -10.76 -6.90
C GLY A 15 9.08 -11.19 -5.75
N LEU A 16 8.17 -10.31 -5.32
CA LEU A 16 7.22 -10.64 -4.25
C LEU A 16 6.18 -11.64 -4.78
N ASP A 17 5.93 -12.68 -4.00
CA ASP A 17 4.86 -13.61 -4.30
C ASP A 17 3.51 -12.97 -3.96
N SER A 18 2.42 -13.52 -4.51
CA SER A 18 1.06 -13.01 -4.25
C SER A 18 0.69 -13.00 -2.76
N LEU A 19 1.31 -13.85 -1.94
CA LEU A 19 1.13 -13.86 -0.49
C LEU A 19 1.89 -12.71 0.20
N ASP A 20 3.09 -12.38 -0.26
CA ASP A 20 3.88 -11.28 0.29
C ASP A 20 3.18 -9.93 0.07
N VAL A 21 2.51 -9.78 -1.09
CA VAL A 21 1.70 -8.59 -1.39
C VAL A 21 0.51 -8.47 -0.43
N VAL A 22 -0.15 -9.58 -0.10
CA VAL A 22 -1.26 -9.59 0.86
C VAL A 22 -0.77 -9.20 2.26
N ASP A 23 0.36 -9.74 2.71
CA ASP A 23 0.92 -9.43 4.03
C ASP A 23 1.36 -7.95 4.12
N LEU A 24 1.96 -7.42 3.05
CA LEU A 24 2.30 -6.00 2.92
C LEU A 24 1.05 -5.11 3.07
N ILE A 25 -0.02 -5.42 2.33
CA ILE A 25 -1.27 -4.67 2.39
C ILE A 25 -1.87 -4.73 3.80
N MET A 26 -1.94 -5.91 4.41
CA MET A 26 -2.44 -6.06 5.78
C MET A 26 -1.62 -5.24 6.78
N GLN A 27 -0.29 -5.22 6.66
CA GLN A 27 0.56 -4.37 7.50
C GLN A 27 0.30 -2.88 7.28
N LEU A 28 0.09 -2.44 6.04
CA LEU A 28 -0.25 -1.05 5.74
C LEU A 28 -1.61 -0.66 6.35
N GLU A 29 -2.62 -1.52 6.21
CA GLU A 29 -3.93 -1.33 6.84
C GLU A 29 -3.83 -1.18 8.36
N GLN A 30 -3.07 -2.06 9.02
CA GLN A 30 -2.88 -2.01 10.48
C GLN A 30 -2.04 -0.80 10.93
N THR A 31 -0.98 -0.48 10.18
CA THR A 31 -0.04 0.60 10.54
C THR A 31 -0.69 1.98 10.38
N PHE A 32 -1.47 2.17 9.32
CA PHE A 32 -2.10 3.45 9.00
C PHE A 32 -3.58 3.51 9.40
N GLY A 33 -4.18 2.41 9.86
CA GLY A 33 -5.59 2.33 10.23
C GLY A 33 -6.54 2.47 9.02
N ILE A 34 -6.07 2.10 7.82
CA ILE A 34 -6.83 2.17 6.57
C ILE A 34 -7.44 0.81 6.23
N ARG A 35 -8.40 0.79 5.30
CA ARG A 35 -8.87 -0.46 4.67
C ARG A 35 -8.69 -0.37 3.17
N ILE A 36 -8.03 -1.38 2.61
CA ILE A 36 -7.80 -1.56 1.18
C ILE A 36 -8.68 -2.74 0.76
N PRO A 37 -9.73 -2.53 -0.04
CA PRO A 37 -10.57 -3.63 -0.50
C PRO A 37 -9.82 -4.47 -1.54
N ASP A 38 -10.09 -5.78 -1.58
CA ASP A 38 -9.41 -6.74 -2.48
C ASP A 38 -9.48 -6.34 -3.97
N GLN A 39 -10.54 -5.65 -4.37
CA GLN A 39 -10.70 -5.11 -5.73
C GLN A 39 -9.61 -4.09 -6.10
N ASP A 40 -9.09 -3.36 -5.11
CA ASP A 40 -8.05 -2.35 -5.30
C ASP A 40 -6.66 -3.00 -5.29
N TYR A 41 -6.50 -4.27 -4.89
CA TYR A 41 -5.18 -4.94 -4.89
C TYR A 41 -4.58 -5.00 -6.30
N SER A 42 -5.45 -5.08 -7.31
CA SER A 42 -5.06 -5.04 -8.73
C SER A 42 -4.48 -3.68 -9.14
N LEU A 43 -4.84 -2.61 -8.44
CA LEU A 43 -4.34 -1.25 -8.66
C LEU A 43 -3.00 -1.02 -7.95
N LEU A 44 -2.66 -1.83 -6.95
CA LEU A 44 -1.43 -1.76 -6.16
C LEU A 44 -0.28 -2.57 -6.82
N GLY A 45 -0.08 -2.37 -8.13
CA GLY A 45 0.91 -3.13 -8.90
C GLY A 45 2.33 -2.60 -8.79
N THR A 46 2.50 -1.31 -8.49
CA THR A 46 3.79 -0.64 -8.35
C THR A 46 3.98 -0.05 -6.96
N PHE A 47 5.24 0.24 -6.62
CA PHE A 47 5.56 0.92 -5.36
C PHE A 47 4.90 2.31 -5.27
N GLN A 48 4.83 3.04 -6.38
CA GLN A 48 4.16 4.34 -6.43
C GLN A 48 2.67 4.23 -6.11
N ASP A 49 1.98 3.23 -6.65
CA ASP A 49 0.54 3.06 -6.43
C ASP A 49 0.22 2.85 -4.95
N VAL A 50 1.01 2.00 -4.28
CA VAL A 50 0.90 1.77 -2.84
C VAL A 50 1.11 3.05 -2.04
N VAL A 51 2.21 3.77 -2.32
CA VAL A 51 2.52 5.02 -1.61
C VAL A 51 1.42 6.06 -1.85
N SER A 52 0.94 6.19 -3.08
CA SER A 52 -0.12 7.15 -3.46
C SER A 52 -1.44 6.79 -2.79
N TYR A 53 -1.81 5.51 -2.75
CA TYR A 53 -3.02 5.03 -2.09
C TYR A 53 -2.98 5.31 -0.59
N VAL A 54 -1.89 4.95 0.08
CA VAL A 54 -1.69 5.21 1.51
C VAL A 54 -1.69 6.70 1.79
N HIS A 55 -1.06 7.52 0.94
CA HIS A 55 -1.05 8.96 1.08
C HIS A 55 -2.46 9.55 1.01
N VAL A 56 -3.28 9.16 0.02
CA VAL A 56 -4.67 9.63 -0.10
C VAL A 56 -5.53 9.15 1.08
N ALA A 57 -5.35 7.89 1.49
CA ALA A 57 -6.11 7.30 2.58
C ALA A 57 -5.76 7.92 3.96
N THR A 58 -4.51 8.34 4.16
CA THR A 58 -4.03 8.96 5.42
C THR A 58 -4.14 10.48 5.44
N THR A 59 -4.18 11.15 4.29
CA THR A 59 -4.30 12.61 4.20
C THR A 59 -5.74 13.12 4.42
N SER A 60 -6.70 12.20 4.61
CA SER A 60 -8.02 12.57 5.13
C SER A 60 -7.89 12.85 6.64
N PRO A 61 -8.09 14.09 7.12
CA PRO A 61 -8.08 14.38 8.55
C PRO A 61 -9.29 13.68 9.19
N ARG A 62 -9.08 12.49 9.76
CA ARG A 62 -10.06 11.92 10.69
C ARG A 62 -10.02 12.75 11.97
N GLU A 63 -10.97 13.65 12.09
CA GLU A 63 -11.33 14.26 13.35
C GLU A 63 -11.82 13.20 14.36
N LEU A 64 -11.10 13.13 15.50
CA LEU A 64 -11.48 12.74 16.88
C LEU A 64 -11.62 11.24 17.29
N PRO A 65 -11.30 10.96 18.57
CA PRO A 65 -12.33 11.09 19.62
C PRO A 65 -12.09 12.25 20.58
N VAL A 66 -13.21 12.86 20.96
CA VAL A 66 -13.36 13.75 22.09
C VAL A 66 -13.06 12.94 23.36
N ALA A 67 -12.17 13.45 24.19
CA ALA A 67 -12.04 13.09 25.59
C ALA A 67 -11.49 14.29 26.35
#